data_AF-A0A1X7SJ48-F1
#
_entry.id   AF-A0A1X7SJ48-F1
#
_cell.length_a   1.000
_cell.length_b   1.000
_cell.length_c   1.000
_cell.angle_alpha   90.00
_cell.angle_beta   90.00
_cell.angle_gamma   90.00
#
_symmetry.space_group_name_H-M   'P 1'
#
loop_
_entity.id
_entity.type
_entity.pdbx_description
1 polymer ?
#
loop_
_entity_poly.entity_id
_entity_poly.type
_entity_poly.pdbx_seq_one_letter_code
_entity_poly.pdbx_strand_id
1 'polypeptide(L)'
;MLGGFLLHAITVGFFAEFPQPVKDAAEAIVNASVEIYGRMSTDLLPTPAKSHYIFNLRDLSKCIQGVLQADPGVIREHDHIFRLFCHECQRVFHDRLIDKTDKKYFYGILSEMSSKYFSK
;
A
#
# COMPACT_ATOMS: atom_id res chain seq x y z
N MET A 1 9.00 -9.40 11.32
CA MET A 1 9.02 -7.97 11.71
C MET A 1 10.33 -7.24 11.31
N LEU A 2 11.23 -7.81 10.49
CA LEU A 2 12.43 -7.14 9.96
C LEU A 2 12.17 -6.32 8.69
N GLY A 3 11.20 -6.74 7.85
CA GLY A 3 10.90 -6.07 6.59
C GLY A 3 10.29 -4.66 6.74
N GLY A 4 9.50 -4.42 7.80
CA GLY A 4 8.88 -3.12 8.04
C GLY A 4 9.89 -2.00 8.31
N PHE A 5 10.93 -2.29 9.10
CA PHE A 5 11.99 -1.31 9.40
C PHE A 5 12.77 -0.90 8.14
N LEU A 6 13.06 -1.84 7.25
CA LEU A 6 13.76 -1.54 6.00
C LEU A 6 12.90 -0.67 5.09
N LEU A 7 11.62 -1.01 4.91
CA LEU A 7 10.69 -0.21 4.08
C LEU A 7 10.48 1.18 4.67
N HIS A 8 10.46 1.31 5.99
CA HIS A 8 10.39 2.60 6.66
C HIS A 8 11.60 3.47 6.34
N ALA A 9 12.82 2.95 6.55
CA ALA A 9 14.05 3.70 6.26
C ALA A 9 14.13 4.17 4.80
N ILE A 10 13.76 3.30 3.85
CA ILE A 10 13.75 3.63 2.42
C ILE A 10 12.72 4.72 2.11
N THR A 11 11.50 4.60 2.63
CA THR A 11 10.40 5.55 2.36
C THR A 11 10.70 6.92 2.94
N VAL A 12 11.19 6.97 4.19
CA VAL A 12 11.60 8.22 4.85
C VAL A 12 12.75 8.89 4.10
N GLY A 13 13.77 8.12 3.69
CA GLY A 13 14.89 8.64 2.91
C GLY A 13 14.46 9.23 1.57
N PHE A 14 13.55 8.56 0.85
CA PHE A 14 13.03 9.04 -0.42
C PHE A 14 12.17 10.32 -0.27
N PHE A 15 11.36 10.40 0.78
CA PHE A 15 10.52 11.58 1.02
C PHE A 15 11.28 12.81 1.53
N ALA A 16 12.59 12.72 1.80
CA ALA A 16 13.40 13.84 2.30
C ALA A 16 13.30 15.11 1.43
N GLU A 17 13.13 14.96 0.13
CA GLU A 17 13.02 16.08 -0.84
C GLU A 17 11.58 16.56 -1.09
N PHE A 18 10.57 15.92 -0.50
CA PHE A 18 9.16 16.27 -0.69
C PHE A 18 8.70 17.37 0.29
N PRO A 19 7.53 17.99 0.09
CA PRO A 19 6.94 18.88 1.09
C PRO A 19 6.59 18.16 2.41
N GLN A 20 6.51 18.91 3.52
CA GLN A 20 6.24 18.36 4.85
C GLN A 20 5.00 17.45 4.92
N PRO A 21 3.85 17.78 4.30
CA PRO A 21 2.67 16.90 4.33
C PRO A 21 2.93 15.50 3.77
N VAL A 22 3.83 15.36 2.81
CA VAL A 22 4.20 14.07 2.22
C VAL A 22 5.21 13.34 3.10
N LYS A 23 6.16 14.05 3.71
CA LYS A 23 7.11 13.46 4.67
C LYS A 23 6.38 12.80 5.84
N ASP A 24 5.37 13.48 6.37
CA ASP A 24 4.57 13.01 7.51
C ASP A 24 3.76 11.74 7.16
N ALA A 25 3.52 11.48 5.88
CA ALA A 25 2.82 10.29 5.40
C ALA A 25 3.70 9.02 5.35
N ALA A 26 5.03 9.11 5.48
CA ALA A 26 5.94 7.99 5.27
C ALA A 26 5.63 6.79 6.19
N GLU A 27 5.43 7.07 7.49
CA GLU A 27 5.11 6.03 8.47
C GLU A 27 3.72 5.42 8.21
N ALA A 28 2.74 6.26 7.90
CA ALA A 28 1.38 5.86 7.57
C ALA A 28 1.34 4.91 6.36
N ILE A 29 2.08 5.22 5.29
CA ILE A 29 2.18 4.37 4.08
C ILE A 29 2.78 3.01 4.42
N VAL A 30 3.87 2.98 5.18
CA VAL A 30 4.56 1.72 5.51
C VAL A 30 3.66 0.85 6.39
N ASN A 31 3.06 1.42 7.43
CA ASN A 31 2.17 0.68 8.31
C ASN A 31 0.93 0.15 7.57
N ALA A 32 0.28 1.00 6.76
CA ALA A 32 -0.86 0.58 5.95
C ALA A 32 -0.48 -0.52 4.95
N SER A 33 0.69 -0.44 4.32
CA SER A 33 1.15 -1.44 3.36
C SER A 33 1.35 -2.82 4.01
N VAL A 34 1.94 -2.85 5.20
CA VAL A 34 2.15 -4.09 5.98
C VAL A 34 0.82 -4.70 6.39
N GLU A 35 -0.13 -3.88 6.84
CA GLU A 35 -1.46 -4.34 7.24
C GLU A 35 -2.29 -4.86 6.06
N ILE A 36 -2.30 -4.14 4.93
CA ILE A 36 -2.93 -4.62 3.68
C ILE A 36 -2.34 -5.96 3.28
N TYR A 37 -1.01 -6.07 3.20
CA TYR A 37 -0.35 -7.32 2.86
C TYR A 37 -0.73 -8.45 3.82
N GLY A 38 -0.71 -8.18 5.12
CA GLY A 38 -1.11 -9.13 6.16
C GLY A 38 -2.48 -9.70 5.87
N ARG A 39 -3.50 -8.84 5.78
CA ARG A 39 -4.89 -9.25 5.51
C ARG A 39 -5.06 -9.96 4.18
N MET A 40 -4.42 -9.49 3.11
CA MET A 40 -4.48 -10.16 1.80
C MET A 40 -3.88 -11.56 1.85
N SER A 41 -2.76 -11.73 2.56
CA SER A 41 -2.08 -13.02 2.67
C SER A 41 -2.78 -14.02 3.60
N THR A 42 -3.57 -13.55 4.58
CA THR A 42 -4.26 -14.40 5.55
C THR A 42 -5.70 -14.71 5.15
N ASP A 43 -6.41 -13.73 4.60
CA ASP A 43 -7.86 -13.80 4.43
C ASP A 43 -8.25 -14.27 3.02
N LEU A 44 -7.40 -14.00 2.02
CA LEU A 44 -7.62 -14.37 0.62
C LEU A 44 -6.67 -15.48 0.18
N LEU A 45 -6.85 -16.67 0.77
CA LEU A 45 -6.02 -17.83 0.50
C LEU A 45 -6.21 -18.39 -0.92
N PRO A 46 -5.14 -18.93 -1.54
CA PRO A 46 -5.24 -19.57 -2.83
C PRO A 46 -6.11 -20.84 -2.75
N THR A 47 -6.97 -21.00 -3.75
CA THR A 47 -7.75 -22.23 -4.00
C THR A 47 -7.51 -22.69 -5.43
N PRO A 48 -7.91 -23.91 -5.83
CA PRO A 48 -7.80 -24.32 -7.24
C PRO A 48 -8.45 -23.33 -8.23
N ALA A 49 -9.55 -22.69 -7.84
CA ALA A 49 -10.22 -21.65 -8.65
C ALA A 49 -9.56 -20.26 -8.58
N LYS A 50 -8.74 -20.00 -7.55
CA LYS A 50 -8.07 -18.72 -7.26
C LYS A 50 -6.57 -18.92 -7.05
N SER A 51 -5.92 -19.75 -7.88
CA SER A 51 -4.53 -20.19 -7.67
C SER A 51 -3.51 -19.04 -7.74
N HIS A 52 -3.86 -17.94 -8.39
CA HIS A 52 -3.06 -16.72 -8.52
C HIS A 52 -3.12 -15.80 -7.29
N TYR A 53 -3.87 -16.16 -6.25
CA TYR A 53 -3.96 -15.42 -4.98
C TYR A 53 -2.78 -15.75 -4.03
N ILE A 54 -1.59 -15.94 -4.61
CA ILE A 54 -0.37 -16.16 -3.83
C ILE A 54 0.29 -14.80 -3.62
N PHE A 55 0.09 -14.24 -2.42
CA PHE A 55 0.67 -12.98 -2.01
C PHE A 55 1.92 -13.23 -1.15
N ASN A 56 3.01 -12.55 -1.45
CA ASN A 56 4.25 -12.64 -0.68
C ASN A 56 4.89 -11.26 -0.48
N LEU A 57 6.00 -11.21 0.26
CA LEU A 57 6.68 -9.94 0.60
C LEU A 57 7.14 -9.14 -0.63
N ARG A 58 7.32 -9.77 -1.80
CA ARG A 58 7.61 -9.04 -3.05
C ARG A 58 6.46 -8.14 -3.48
N ASP A 59 5.22 -8.55 -3.23
CA ASP A 59 4.04 -7.77 -3.57
C ASP A 59 3.97 -6.50 -2.69
N LEU A 60 4.26 -6.65 -1.40
CA LEU A 60 4.46 -5.51 -0.50
C LEU A 60 5.56 -4.56 -1.02
N SER A 61 6.73 -5.09 -1.38
CA SER A 61 7.82 -4.29 -1.95
C SER A 61 7.41 -3.56 -3.25
N LYS A 62 6.60 -4.18 -4.11
CA LYS A 62 6.11 -3.56 -5.35
C LYS A 62 5.20 -2.37 -5.10
N CYS A 63 4.36 -2.43 -4.06
CA CYS A 63 3.51 -1.29 -3.68
C CYS A 63 4.38 -0.10 -3.29
N ILE A 64 5.37 -0.33 -2.41
CA ILE A 64 6.31 0.72 -1.99
C ILE A 64 7.13 1.22 -3.18
N GLN A 65 7.66 0.33 -4.01
CA GLN A 65 8.43 0.71 -5.20
C GLN A 65 7.65 1.64 -6.14
N GLY A 66 6.34 1.41 -6.32
CA GLY A 66 5.47 2.28 -7.10
C GLY A 66 5.33 3.68 -6.47
N VAL A 67 5.18 3.75 -5.13
CA VAL A 67 5.20 5.03 -4.39
C VAL A 67 6.54 5.76 -4.56
N LEU A 68 7.66 5.03 -4.61
CA LEU A 68 8.99 5.58 -4.85
C LEU A 68 9.20 6.10 -6.29
N GLN A 69 8.19 6.02 -7.17
CA GLN A 69 8.20 6.69 -8.48
C GLN A 69 7.53 8.07 -8.44
N ALA A 70 7.07 8.54 -7.28
CA ALA A 70 6.47 9.86 -7.12
C ALA A 70 7.46 10.97 -7.49
N ASP A 71 6.95 12.03 -8.13
CA ASP A 71 7.71 13.24 -8.42
C ASP A 71 7.41 14.32 -7.35
N PRO A 72 8.42 14.85 -6.64
CA PRO A 72 8.22 15.93 -5.65
C PRO A 72 7.72 17.25 -6.25
N GLY A 73 7.86 17.44 -7.57
CA GLY A 73 7.24 18.55 -8.31
C GLY A 73 5.72 18.41 -8.46
N VAL A 74 5.19 17.18 -8.41
CA VAL A 74 3.76 16.86 -8.65
C VAL A 74 3.04 16.51 -7.35
N ILE A 75 3.63 15.65 -6.52
CA ILE A 75 3.04 15.17 -5.28
C ILE A 75 3.45 16.08 -4.13
N ARG A 76 2.54 16.98 -3.76
CA ARG A 76 2.80 18.01 -2.74
C ARG A 76 1.95 17.90 -1.48
N GLU A 77 0.81 17.25 -1.60
CA GLU A 77 -0.19 17.13 -0.54
C GLU A 77 -0.27 15.70 0.00
N HIS A 78 -0.68 15.59 1.26
CA HIS A 78 -0.89 14.31 1.94
C HIS A 78 -1.89 13.40 1.19
N ASP A 79 -2.98 13.96 0.70
CA ASP A 79 -3.99 13.21 -0.07
C ASP A 79 -3.46 12.71 -1.42
N HIS A 80 -2.53 13.43 -2.04
CA HIS A 80 -1.96 13.03 -3.33
C HIS A 80 -1.10 11.77 -3.19
N ILE A 81 -0.23 11.74 -2.18
CA ILE A 81 0.62 10.57 -1.93
C ILE A 81 -0.22 9.37 -1.47
N PHE A 82 -1.27 9.59 -0.67
CA PHE A 82 -2.19 8.52 -0.28
C PHE A 82 -2.93 7.93 -1.47
N ARG A 83 -3.46 8.76 -2.38
CA ARG A 83 -4.11 8.27 -3.61
C ARG A 83 -3.15 7.45 -4.46
N LEU A 84 -1.92 7.92 -4.66
CA LEU A 84 -0.89 7.16 -5.38
C LEU A 84 -0.65 5.79 -4.73
N PHE A 85 -0.50 5.76 -3.41
CA PHE A 85 -0.35 4.52 -2.66
C PHE A 85 -1.55 3.56 -2.86
N CYS A 86 -2.78 4.05 -2.77
CA CYS A 86 -3.98 3.25 -3.05
C CYS A 86 -4.01 2.70 -4.47
N HIS A 87 -3.57 3.48 -5.46
CA HIS A 87 -3.47 3.02 -6.85
C HIS A 87 -2.44 1.90 -7.00
N GLU A 88 -1.28 2.02 -6.37
CA GLU A 88 -0.25 0.98 -6.40
C GLU A 88 -0.70 -0.30 -5.70
N CYS A 89 -1.40 -0.19 -4.57
CA CYS A 89 -2.01 -1.35 -3.92
C CYS A 89 -3.06 -2.02 -4.81
N GLN A 90 -3.87 -1.24 -5.52
CA GLN A 90 -4.84 -1.80 -6.47
C GLN A 90 -4.12 -2.56 -7.61
N ARG A 91 -3.13 -1.93 -8.23
CA ARG A 91 -2.35 -2.53 -9.33
C ARG A 91 -1.66 -3.83 -8.91
N VAL A 92 -1.15 -3.91 -7.69
CA VAL A 92 -0.42 -5.09 -7.21
C VAL A 92 -1.35 -6.21 -6.76
N PHE A 93 -2.41 -5.88 -6.02
CA PHE A 93 -3.27 -6.84 -5.35
C PHE A 93 -4.65 -6.97 -6.01
N HIS A 94 -5.37 -5.87 -6.17
CA HIS A 94 -6.76 -5.86 -6.66
C HIS A 94 -6.87 -6.41 -8.09
N ASP A 95 -5.91 -6.13 -8.96
CA ASP A 95 -5.91 -6.63 -10.36
C ASP A 95 -5.85 -8.16 -10.45
N ARG A 96 -5.42 -8.85 -9.38
CA ARG A 96 -5.45 -10.32 -9.29
C ARG A 96 -6.80 -10.85 -8.84
N LEU A 97 -7.68 -10.02 -8.28
CA LEU A 97 -8.96 -10.48 -7.75
C LEU A 97 -9.96 -10.68 -8.89
N ILE A 98 -10.67 -11.80 -8.88
CA ILE A 98 -11.59 -12.18 -9.96
C ILE A 98 -13.05 -11.96 -9.60
N ASP A 99 -13.42 -12.11 -8.32
CA ASP A 99 -14.80 -12.00 -7.89
C ASP A 99 -15.12 -10.63 -7.26
N LYS A 100 -16.41 -10.28 -7.28
CA LYS A 100 -16.88 -8.99 -6.77
C LYS A 100 -16.77 -8.90 -5.24
N THR A 101 -16.82 -10.03 -4.55
CA THR A 101 -16.81 -10.10 -3.09
C THR A 101 -15.43 -9.74 -2.55
N ASP A 102 -14.37 -10.37 -3.08
CA ASP A 102 -12.98 -10.11 -2.75
C ASP A 102 -12.58 -8.68 -3.14
N LYS A 103 -13.03 -8.20 -4.32
CA LYS A 103 -12.80 -6.81 -4.72
C LYS A 103 -13.43 -5.82 -3.74
N LYS A 104 -14.67 -6.08 -3.32
CA LYS A 104 -15.35 -5.26 -2.31
C LYS A 104 -14.64 -5.33 -0.97
N TYR A 105 -14.16 -6.51 -0.57
CA TYR A 105 -13.36 -6.70 0.64
C TYR A 105 -12.08 -5.86 0.60
N PHE A 106 -11.34 -5.91 -0.51
CA PHE A 106 -10.14 -5.11 -0.70
C PHE A 106 -10.39 -3.59 -0.61
N TYR A 107 -11.47 -3.10 -1.24
CA TYR A 107 -11.85 -1.69 -1.09
C TYR A 107 -12.23 -1.32 0.35
N GLY A 108 -12.83 -2.26 1.09
CA GLY A 108 -13.06 -2.12 2.53
C GLY A 108 -11.75 -1.91 3.30
N ILE A 109 -10.74 -2.74 3.04
CA ILE A 109 -9.40 -2.58 3.63
C ILE A 109 -8.83 -1.20 3.31
N LEU A 110 -8.87 -0.75 2.05
CA LEU A 110 -8.36 0.58 1.68
C LEU A 110 -9.09 1.71 2.40
N SER A 111 -10.41 1.62 2.52
CA SER A 111 -11.22 2.59 3.26
C SER A 111 -10.85 2.62 4.74
N GLU A 112 -10.61 1.46 5.35
CA GLU A 112 -10.16 1.36 6.74
C GLU A 112 -8.75 1.96 6.91
N MET A 113 -7.83 1.73 5.97
CA MET A 113 -6.48 2.31 6.03
C MET A 113 -6.52 3.83 5.91
N SER A 114 -7.40 4.36 5.06
CA SER A 114 -7.64 5.81 4.96
C SER A 114 -8.06 6.38 6.32
N SER A 115 -9.07 5.79 6.97
CA SER A 115 -9.59 6.26 8.26
C SER A 115 -8.64 6.00 9.44
N LYS A 116 -7.73 5.05 9.33
CA LYS A 116 -6.83 4.68 10.43
C LYS A 116 -5.53 5.47 10.40
N TYR A 117 -4.97 5.66 9.20
CA TYR A 117 -3.63 6.20 9.02
C TYR A 117 -3.60 7.57 8.37
N PHE A 118 -4.65 7.97 7.65
CA PHE A 118 -4.63 9.17 6.81
C PHE A 118 -5.73 10.20 7.14
N SER A 119 -6.71 9.89 7.96
CA SER A 119 -7.66 10.88 8.47
C SER A 119 -7.08 11.59 9.71
N LYS A 120 -6.51 12.77 9.47
CA LYS A 120 -6.29 13.83 10.45
C LYS A 120 -6.67 15.16 9.81
#